data_AF-A9B6M5-F1
#
_entry.id   AF-A9B6M5-F1
#
_cell.length_a   1.000
_cell.length_b   1.000
_cell.length_c   1.000
_cell.angle_alpha   90.00
_cell.angle_beta   90.00
_cell.angle_gamma   90.00
#
_symmetry.space_group_name_H-M   'P 1'
#
loop_
_entity.id
_entity.type
_entity.pdbx_description
1 polymer ?
#
loop_
_entity_poly.entity_id
_entity_poly.type
_entity_poly.pdbx_seq_one_letter_code
_entity_poly.pdbx_strand_id
1 'polypeptide(L)'
;MTEQQPMAAAPIKYREDGEVDWANMWETFCDLALEGGPAHRGAEANIPIQINANPQHPNYMQVYAELCRGIYEVSGLSAHIGEKPEWLAIECPIVGQAQWLAGAINQEHVAAQATGQQLLVPIHQDFSLKSEIKSVITVVAKTTHYWTEHLPQSVKQSFAIQAQLSKAGKKIKRLFNRS
;
A
#
# COMPACT_ATOMS: atom_id res chain seq x y z
N MET A 1 -31.13 1.02 -9.60
CA MET A 1 -29.81 0.87 -8.95
C MET A 1 -28.98 0.05 -9.92
N THR A 2 -28.09 0.68 -10.66
CA THR A 2 -27.24 0.00 -11.65
C THR A 2 -26.09 -0.65 -10.90
N GLU A 3 -26.14 -1.97 -10.73
CA GLU A 3 -24.99 -2.76 -10.32
C GLU A 3 -23.91 -2.60 -11.40
N GLN A 4 -22.79 -1.95 -11.04
CA GLN A 4 -21.62 -1.92 -11.92
C GLN A 4 -21.05 -3.34 -12.01
N GLN A 5 -20.98 -3.88 -13.22
CA GLN A 5 -20.35 -5.17 -13.45
C GLN A 5 -18.86 -5.11 -13.07
N PRO A 6 -18.32 -6.13 -12.37
CA PRO A 6 -16.90 -6.18 -12.06
C PRO A 6 -16.09 -6.28 -13.35
N MET A 7 -15.15 -5.35 -13.53
CA MET A 7 -14.23 -5.37 -14.67
C MET A 7 -13.11 -6.37 -14.43
N ALA A 8 -12.69 -7.07 -15.49
CA ALA A 8 -11.56 -7.99 -15.43
C ALA A 8 -10.26 -7.21 -15.15
N ALA A 9 -9.42 -7.75 -14.27
CA ALA A 9 -8.13 -7.16 -13.98
C ALA A 9 -7.20 -7.26 -15.20
N ALA A 10 -6.37 -6.23 -15.44
CA ALA A 10 -5.39 -6.21 -16.54
C ALA A 10 -4.55 -7.51 -16.64
N PRO A 11 -4.16 -7.99 -17.83
CA PRO A 11 -3.19 -9.08 -17.92
C PRO A 11 -1.84 -8.67 -17.30
N ILE A 12 -1.13 -9.62 -16.68
CA ILE A 12 0.21 -9.38 -16.16
C ILE A 12 1.19 -9.25 -17.33
N LYS A 13 1.96 -8.16 -17.37
CA LYS A 13 3.09 -7.96 -18.27
C LYS A 13 4.36 -8.51 -17.65
N TYR A 14 5.21 -9.16 -18.45
CA TYR A 14 6.48 -9.73 -18.03
C TYR A 14 7.63 -9.11 -18.83
N ARG A 15 8.78 -8.95 -18.19
CA ARG A 15 10.04 -8.55 -18.83
C ARG A 15 10.67 -9.72 -19.56
N GLU A 16 11.74 -9.44 -20.30
CA GLU A 16 12.54 -10.45 -21.00
C GLU A 16 13.16 -11.50 -20.07
N ASP A 17 13.44 -11.14 -18.81
CA ASP A 17 13.96 -12.04 -17.78
C ASP A 17 12.89 -12.96 -17.15
N GLY A 18 11.62 -12.78 -17.51
CA GLY A 18 10.48 -13.54 -16.99
C GLY A 18 9.87 -12.99 -15.71
N GLU A 19 10.40 -11.91 -15.14
CA GLU A 19 9.82 -11.24 -13.97
C GLU A 19 8.64 -10.34 -14.37
N VAL A 20 7.72 -10.10 -13.43
CA VAL A 20 6.59 -9.18 -13.68
C VAL A 20 7.09 -7.75 -13.83
N ASP A 21 6.67 -7.07 -14.90
CA ASP A 21 7.05 -5.68 -15.15
C ASP A 21 6.10 -4.70 -14.44
N TRP A 22 6.23 -4.55 -13.12
CA TRP A 22 5.32 -3.69 -12.35
C TRP A 22 5.41 -2.22 -12.77
N ALA A 23 6.61 -1.74 -13.10
CA ALA A 23 6.85 -0.37 -13.53
C ALA A 23 6.11 0.01 -14.83
N ASN A 24 5.94 -0.94 -15.76
CA ASN A 24 5.27 -0.72 -17.04
C ASN A 24 3.97 -1.52 -17.19
N MET A 25 3.42 -2.01 -16.06
CA MET A 25 2.22 -2.84 -16.03
C MET A 25 1.03 -2.13 -16.70
N TRP A 26 0.92 -0.82 -16.52
CA TRP A 26 -0.13 0.04 -17.07
C TRP A 26 0.49 1.08 -18.03
N GLU A 27 -0.18 1.35 -19.16
CA GLU A 27 0.31 2.33 -20.14
C GLU A 27 0.05 3.77 -19.69
N THR A 28 -1.09 3.99 -19.05
CA THR A 28 -1.47 5.28 -18.45
C THR A 28 -2.12 5.08 -17.07
N PHE A 29 -2.14 6.14 -16.26
CA PHE A 29 -2.91 6.13 -15.01
C PHE A 29 -4.42 5.96 -15.24
N CYS A 30 -4.94 6.40 -16.40
CA CYS A 30 -6.31 6.13 -16.80
C CYS A 30 -6.57 4.63 -16.92
N ASP A 31 -5.60 3.86 -17.43
CA ASP A 31 -5.69 2.39 -17.50
C ASP A 31 -5.63 1.77 -16.09
N LEU A 32 -4.82 2.30 -15.17
CA LEU A 32 -4.83 1.89 -13.77
C LEU A 32 -6.18 2.17 -13.08
N ALA A 33 -6.84 3.27 -13.43
CA ALA A 33 -8.17 3.63 -12.93
C ALA A 33 -9.29 2.78 -13.56
N LEU A 34 -9.17 2.44 -14.85
CA LEU A 34 -10.14 1.69 -15.67
C LEU A 34 -10.04 0.16 -15.46
N GLU A 35 -8.84 -0.41 -15.38
CA GLU A 35 -8.62 -1.87 -15.38
C GLU A 35 -8.72 -2.54 -13.99
N GLY A 36 -9.33 -1.84 -13.03
CA GLY A 36 -9.54 -2.36 -11.67
C GLY A 36 -9.16 -1.39 -10.54
N GLY A 37 -9.38 -0.09 -10.74
CA GLY A 37 -9.45 0.88 -9.66
C GLY A 37 -10.59 0.49 -8.69
N PRO A 38 -10.36 0.35 -7.37
CA PRO A 38 -11.36 -0.30 -6.51
C PRO A 38 -12.66 0.46 -6.16
N ALA A 39 -12.91 1.63 -6.75
CA ALA A 39 -14.28 2.10 -6.98
C ALA A 39 -15.13 1.10 -7.83
N HIS A 40 -14.49 0.17 -8.53
CA HIS A 40 -15.10 -0.89 -9.34
C HIS A 40 -14.96 -2.31 -8.76
N ARG A 41 -14.32 -2.48 -7.59
CA ARG A 41 -14.31 -3.77 -6.89
C ARG A 41 -15.48 -3.80 -5.91
N GLY A 42 -16.46 -4.67 -6.15
CA GLY A 42 -17.50 -4.95 -5.16
C GLY A 42 -16.88 -5.40 -3.83
N ALA A 43 -17.61 -5.28 -2.73
CA ALA A 43 -17.16 -5.67 -1.38
C ALA A 43 -16.66 -7.12 -1.28
N GLU A 44 -16.99 -7.97 -2.26
CA GLU A 44 -16.57 -9.36 -2.39
C GLU A 44 -15.09 -9.55 -2.72
N ALA A 45 -14.41 -8.54 -3.27
CA ALA A 45 -12.98 -8.58 -3.59
C ALA A 45 -12.08 -8.03 -2.46
N ASN A 46 -12.59 -8.07 -1.22
CA ASN A 46 -11.88 -7.60 -0.04
C ASN A 46 -10.66 -8.48 0.26
N ILE A 47 -9.49 -7.87 0.45
CA ILE A 47 -8.27 -8.54 0.92
C ILE A 47 -8.11 -8.17 2.40
N PRO A 48 -8.65 -8.98 3.33
CA PRO A 48 -8.44 -8.78 4.74
C PRO A 48 -7.02 -9.18 5.14
N ILE A 49 -6.66 -8.83 6.37
CA ILE A 49 -5.49 -9.44 7.02
C ILE A 49 -5.80 -10.93 7.22
N GLN A 50 -4.93 -11.81 6.71
CA GLN A 50 -4.98 -13.23 7.01
C GLN A 50 -4.11 -13.50 8.24
N ILE A 51 -4.69 -14.13 9.25
CA ILE A 51 -3.98 -14.52 10.48
C ILE A 51 -3.12 -15.77 10.25
N ASN A 52 -2.11 -15.99 11.10
CA ASN A 52 -1.20 -17.13 11.04
C ASN A 52 -0.24 -17.11 9.84
N ALA A 53 0.19 -15.91 9.45
CA ALA A 53 1.30 -15.75 8.54
C ALA A 53 2.55 -16.44 9.11
N ASN A 54 3.21 -17.26 8.29
CA ASN A 54 4.38 -18.03 8.71
C ASN A 54 5.61 -17.62 7.90
N PRO A 55 6.50 -16.77 8.46
CA PRO A 55 7.76 -16.37 7.79
C PRO A 55 8.70 -17.52 7.46
N GLN A 56 8.55 -18.68 8.10
CA GLN A 56 9.36 -19.88 7.81
C GLN A 56 8.79 -20.69 6.64
N HIS A 57 7.57 -20.40 6.17
CA HIS A 57 7.00 -21.07 5.01
C HIS A 57 7.77 -20.64 3.75
N PRO A 58 8.20 -21.56 2.87
CA PRO A 58 8.98 -21.22 1.68
C PRO A 58 8.31 -20.17 0.78
N ASN A 59 6.98 -20.27 0.61
CA ASN A 59 6.23 -19.31 -0.20
C ASN A 59 6.13 -17.91 0.44
N TYR A 60 6.23 -17.80 1.77
CA TYR A 60 6.14 -16.49 2.43
C TYR A 60 7.24 -15.55 1.94
N MET A 61 8.47 -16.06 1.84
CA MET A 61 9.60 -15.26 1.39
C MET A 61 9.53 -14.92 -0.10
N GLN A 62 8.89 -15.77 -0.91
CA GLN A 62 8.63 -15.48 -2.33
C GLN A 62 7.60 -14.36 -2.48
N VAL A 63 6.47 -14.46 -1.75
CA VAL A 63 5.45 -13.40 -1.69
C VAL A 63 6.05 -12.09 -1.18
N TYR A 64 6.85 -12.14 -0.12
CA TYR A 64 7.54 -10.99 0.45
C TYR A 64 8.44 -10.30 -0.57
N ALA A 65 9.31 -11.07 -1.24
CA ALA A 65 10.24 -10.53 -2.23
C ALA A 65 9.49 -9.85 -3.38
N GLU A 66 8.42 -10.48 -3.86
CA GLU A 66 7.63 -9.94 -4.97
C GLU A 66 6.84 -8.69 -4.58
N LEU A 67 6.24 -8.66 -3.38
CA LEU A 67 5.58 -7.46 -2.87
C LEU A 67 6.58 -6.30 -2.70
N CYS A 68 7.74 -6.55 -2.08
CA CYS A 68 8.78 -5.53 -1.93
C CYS A 68 9.25 -4.98 -3.27
N ARG A 69 9.51 -5.86 -4.25
CA ARG A 69 9.94 -5.49 -5.59
C ARG A 69 8.88 -4.66 -6.29
N GLY A 70 7.64 -5.15 -6.34
CA GLY A 70 6.54 -4.46 -7.02
C GLY A 70 6.18 -3.12 -6.38
N ILE A 71 6.15 -3.04 -5.05
CA ILE A 71 5.91 -1.77 -4.33
C ILE A 71 7.01 -0.76 -4.65
N TYR A 72 8.28 -1.19 -4.65
CA TYR A 72 9.39 -0.32 -4.98
C TYR A 72 9.31 0.18 -6.43
N GLU A 73 9.04 -0.72 -7.39
CA GLU A 73 8.95 -0.37 -8.80
C GLU A 73 7.82 0.63 -9.11
N VAL A 74 6.68 0.53 -8.43
CA VAL A 74 5.52 1.41 -8.70
C VAL A 74 5.52 2.72 -7.90
N SER A 75 6.25 2.78 -6.78
CA SER A 75 6.16 3.92 -5.85
C SER A 75 7.49 4.51 -5.40
N GLY A 76 8.60 3.81 -5.62
CA GLY A 76 9.92 4.13 -5.07
C GLY A 76 10.04 3.95 -3.55
N LEU A 77 8.99 3.48 -2.86
CA LEU A 77 8.99 3.27 -1.41
C LEU A 77 9.58 1.89 -1.07
N SER A 78 10.37 1.83 0.00
CA SER A 78 10.93 0.57 0.50
C SER A 78 9.95 -0.15 1.43
N ALA A 79 9.89 -1.47 1.33
CA ALA A 79 9.05 -2.30 2.18
C ALA A 79 9.85 -3.38 2.91
N HIS A 80 9.44 -3.72 4.12
CA HIS A 80 10.04 -4.76 4.96
C HIS A 80 8.97 -5.47 5.79
N ILE A 81 9.30 -6.63 6.38
CA ILE A 81 8.37 -7.35 7.26
C ILE A 81 8.07 -6.46 8.47
N GLY A 82 6.79 -6.27 8.78
CA GLY A 82 6.34 -5.50 9.93
C GLY A 82 6.59 -6.20 11.26
N GLU A 83 6.21 -5.56 12.36
CA GLU A 83 6.34 -6.12 13.71
C GLU A 83 5.59 -7.46 13.87
N LYS A 84 4.46 -7.59 13.17
CA LYS A 84 3.73 -8.85 13.07
C LYS A 84 3.87 -9.43 11.65
N PRO A 85 3.98 -10.75 11.48
CA PRO A 85 4.24 -11.38 10.20
C PRO A 85 3.10 -11.25 9.18
N GLU A 86 1.89 -10.87 9.61
CA GLU A 86 0.75 -10.61 8.72
C GLU A 86 0.84 -9.24 8.01
N TRP A 87 1.79 -8.41 8.43
CA TRP A 87 1.96 -7.05 7.92
C TRP A 87 3.28 -6.87 7.19
N LEU A 88 3.18 -6.25 6.02
CA LEU A 88 4.30 -5.67 5.29
C LEU A 88 4.32 -4.16 5.55
N ALA A 89 5.42 -3.65 6.09
CA ALA A 89 5.61 -2.25 6.41
C ALA A 89 6.31 -1.51 5.26
N ILE A 90 5.63 -0.52 4.69
CA ILE A 90 6.11 0.38 3.64
C ILE A 90 6.53 1.71 4.29
N GLU A 91 7.78 2.10 4.10
CA GLU A 91 8.33 3.33 4.65
C GLU A 91 7.83 4.56 3.87
N CYS A 92 7.08 5.42 4.53
CA CYS A 92 6.59 6.67 3.97
C CYS A 92 7.45 7.86 4.46
N PRO A 93 7.79 8.81 3.59
CA PRO A 93 8.55 10.01 3.95
C PRO A 93 8.01 10.80 5.16
N ILE A 94 6.69 10.86 5.33
CA ILE A 94 6.04 11.56 6.44
C ILE A 94 4.84 10.77 6.98
N VAL A 95 4.54 10.97 8.27
CA VAL A 95 3.41 10.32 8.98
C VAL A 95 2.09 10.52 8.23
N GLY A 96 1.82 11.74 7.75
CA GLY A 96 0.55 12.02 7.09
C GLY A 96 0.41 11.34 5.73
N GLN A 97 1.51 11.01 5.04
CA GLN A 97 1.44 10.19 3.84
C GLN A 97 1.00 8.77 4.21
N ALA A 98 1.62 8.17 5.22
CA ALA A 98 1.25 6.83 5.67
C ALA A 98 -0.23 6.76 6.09
N GLN A 99 -0.70 7.76 6.84
CA GLN A 99 -2.09 7.87 7.28
C GLN A 99 -3.07 8.06 6.12
N TRP A 100 -2.76 8.95 5.19
CA TRP A 100 -3.61 9.21 4.04
C TRP A 100 -3.69 7.99 3.11
N LEU A 101 -2.54 7.37 2.81
CA LEU A 101 -2.48 6.16 2.00
C LEU A 101 -3.26 5.02 2.65
N ALA A 102 -3.15 4.81 3.96
CA ALA A 102 -3.92 3.77 4.65
C ALA A 102 -5.44 4.01 4.53
N GLY A 103 -5.89 5.25 4.68
CA GLY A 103 -7.30 5.61 4.48
C GLY A 103 -7.77 5.35 3.05
N ALA A 104 -6.97 5.75 2.06
CA ALA A 104 -7.27 5.53 0.64
C ALA A 104 -7.28 4.04 0.29
N ILE A 105 -6.29 3.26 0.73
CA ILE A 105 -6.21 1.81 0.46
C ILE A 105 -7.37 1.03 1.10
N ASN A 106 -7.83 1.42 2.29
CA ASN A 106 -9.01 0.79 2.90
C ASN A 106 -10.30 1.04 2.10
N GLN A 107 -10.46 2.23 1.50
CA GLN A 107 -11.58 2.50 0.57
C GLN A 107 -11.51 1.62 -0.67
N GLU A 108 -10.35 1.01 -0.91
CA GLU A 108 -10.08 0.20 -2.07
C GLU A 108 -10.17 -1.32 -1.78
N HIS A 109 -10.80 -1.65 -0.64
CA HIS A 109 -11.04 -3.00 -0.12
C HIS A 109 -9.78 -3.84 0.07
N VAL A 110 -8.66 -3.20 0.42
CA VAL A 110 -7.46 -3.89 0.91
C VAL A 110 -7.21 -3.38 2.32
N ALA A 111 -7.01 -4.29 3.27
CA ALA A 111 -6.72 -3.90 4.64
C ALA A 111 -5.44 -3.04 4.70
N ALA A 112 -5.52 -1.88 5.35
CA ALA A 112 -4.34 -1.05 5.55
C ALA A 112 -4.36 -0.35 6.90
N GLN A 113 -3.18 -0.18 7.50
CA GLN A 113 -3.00 0.55 8.75
C GLN A 113 -1.81 1.50 8.65
N ALA A 114 -1.78 2.53 9.49
CA ALA A 114 -0.66 3.45 9.57
C ALA A 114 -0.10 3.47 11.00
N THR A 115 1.20 3.23 11.13
CA THR A 115 1.93 3.31 12.40
C THR A 115 3.13 4.22 12.25
N GLY A 116 3.01 5.46 12.73
CA GLY A 116 4.05 6.46 12.53
C GLY A 116 4.26 6.77 11.05
N GLN A 117 5.48 6.50 10.55
CA GLN A 117 5.83 6.69 9.13
C GLN A 117 5.63 5.42 8.30
N GLN A 118 5.11 4.34 8.87
CA GLN A 118 4.92 3.07 8.18
C GLN A 118 3.46 2.91 7.76
N LEU A 119 3.26 2.61 6.48
CA LEU A 119 2.02 2.08 5.94
C LEU A 119 2.10 0.55 6.00
N LEU A 120 1.13 -0.09 6.66
CA LEU A 120 1.04 -1.53 6.79
C LEU A 120 0.02 -2.07 5.78
N VAL A 121 0.43 -3.02 4.96
CA VAL A 121 -0.42 -3.76 4.00
C VAL A 121 -0.30 -5.27 4.25
N PRO A 122 -1.32 -6.09 3.92
CA PRO A 122 -1.30 -7.50 4.27
C PRO A 122 -0.27 -8.27 3.45
N ILE A 123 0.28 -9.31 4.08
CA ILE A 123 1.11 -10.33 3.45
C ILE A 123 0.76 -11.69 4.03
N HIS A 124 0.71 -12.73 3.20
CA HIS A 124 0.49 -14.10 3.65
C HIS A 124 1.14 -15.09 2.68
N GLN A 125 1.56 -16.26 3.19
CA GLN A 125 2.13 -17.32 2.35
C GLN A 125 1.17 -17.91 1.32
N ASP A 126 -0.14 -17.63 1.41
CA ASP A 126 -1.13 -18.13 0.45
C ASP A 126 -1.48 -17.11 -0.64
N PHE A 127 -0.85 -15.93 -0.60
CA PHE A 127 -1.08 -14.89 -1.61
C PHE A 127 -0.59 -15.36 -2.97
N SER A 128 -1.45 -15.23 -3.97
CA SER A 128 -1.14 -15.57 -5.35
C SER A 128 -0.78 -14.32 -6.16
N LEU A 129 0.10 -14.51 -7.14
CA LEU A 129 0.56 -13.42 -8.01
C LEU A 129 -0.59 -12.70 -8.72
N LYS A 130 -1.54 -13.47 -9.28
CA LYS A 130 -2.63 -12.96 -10.12
C LYS A 130 -3.79 -12.32 -9.34
N SER A 131 -3.88 -12.54 -8.02
CA SER A 131 -4.96 -12.03 -7.18
C SER A 131 -4.41 -11.08 -6.12
N GLU A 132 -3.95 -11.60 -4.99
CA GLU A 132 -3.67 -10.81 -3.79
C GLU A 132 -2.45 -9.91 -3.97
N ILE A 133 -1.35 -10.46 -4.50
CA ILE A 133 -0.09 -9.72 -4.71
C ILE A 133 -0.33 -8.56 -5.67
N LYS A 134 -0.91 -8.86 -6.84
CA LYS A 134 -1.27 -7.83 -7.82
C LYS A 134 -2.17 -6.78 -7.21
N SER A 135 -3.18 -7.17 -6.43
CA SER A 135 -4.13 -6.22 -5.85
C SER A 135 -3.47 -5.27 -4.86
N VAL A 136 -2.58 -5.77 -3.98
CA VAL A 136 -1.82 -4.94 -3.03
C VAL A 136 -0.93 -3.95 -3.80
N ILE A 137 -0.17 -4.41 -4.79
CA ILE A 137 0.72 -3.54 -5.56
C ILE A 137 -0.07 -2.48 -6.33
N THR A 138 -1.19 -2.87 -6.96
CA THR A 138 -2.07 -1.96 -7.72
C THR A 138 -2.61 -0.83 -6.84
N VAL A 139 -3.10 -1.12 -5.62
CA VAL A 139 -3.63 -0.07 -4.73
C VAL A 139 -2.53 0.83 -4.20
N VAL A 140 -1.34 0.29 -3.94
CA VAL A 140 -0.17 1.10 -3.56
C VAL A 140 0.22 2.03 -4.70
N ALA A 141 0.31 1.53 -5.93
CA ALA A 141 0.60 2.34 -7.11
C ALA A 141 -0.42 3.49 -7.26
N LYS A 142 -1.72 3.17 -7.21
CA LYS A 142 -2.81 4.14 -7.40
C LYS A 142 -2.78 5.23 -6.32
N THR A 143 -2.65 4.83 -5.06
CA THR A 143 -2.73 5.77 -3.94
C THR A 143 -1.47 6.62 -3.82
N THR A 144 -0.28 6.06 -4.09
CA THR A 144 0.97 6.83 -4.10
C THR A 144 1.03 7.81 -5.28
N HIS A 145 0.51 7.43 -6.46
CA HIS A 145 0.35 8.35 -7.58
C HIS A 145 -0.63 9.49 -7.23
N TYR A 146 -1.79 9.18 -6.65
CA TYR A 146 -2.76 10.21 -6.26
C TYR A 146 -2.19 11.16 -5.20
N TRP A 147 -1.49 10.62 -4.19
CA TRP A 147 -0.77 11.43 -3.21
C TRP A 147 0.23 12.37 -3.90
N THR A 148 1.01 11.88 -4.85
CA THR A 148 2.08 12.66 -5.50
C THR A 148 1.51 13.73 -6.43
N GLU A 149 0.66 13.33 -7.38
CA GLU A 149 0.25 14.15 -8.52
C GLU A 149 -1.05 14.94 -8.29
N HIS A 150 -1.94 14.47 -7.41
CA HIS A 150 -3.32 14.99 -7.35
C HIS A 150 -3.68 15.63 -6.00
N LEU A 151 -3.03 15.21 -4.91
CA LEU A 151 -3.35 15.76 -3.60
C LEU A 151 -2.83 17.21 -3.48
N PRO A 152 -3.70 18.20 -3.17
CA PRO A 152 -3.29 19.59 -3.09
C PRO A 152 -2.16 19.81 -2.09
N GLN A 153 -1.25 20.71 -2.40
CA GLN A 153 -0.10 21.00 -1.53
C GLN A 153 -0.53 21.48 -0.14
N SER A 154 -1.66 22.17 -0.03
CA SER A 154 -2.23 22.60 1.25
C SER A 154 -2.60 21.42 2.16
N VAL A 155 -3.12 20.33 1.60
CA VAL A 155 -3.45 19.12 2.34
C VAL A 155 -2.18 18.42 2.82
N LYS A 156 -1.17 18.31 1.95
CA LYS A 156 0.16 17.78 2.31
C LYS A 156 0.82 18.61 3.41
N GLN A 157 0.72 19.93 3.35
CA GLN A 157 1.24 20.85 4.36
C GLN A 157 0.51 20.71 5.69
N SER A 158 -0.81 20.51 5.68
CA SER A 158 -1.61 20.31 6.89
C SER A 158 -1.14 19.06 7.64
N PHE A 159 -0.89 17.97 6.91
CA PHE A 159 -0.29 16.75 7.45
C PHE A 159 1.14 16.96 7.98
N ALA A 160 1.96 17.74 7.27
CA ALA A 160 3.33 18.05 7.70
C ALA A 160 3.35 18.87 9.01
N ILE A 161 2.47 19.87 9.14
CA ILE A 161 2.33 20.70 10.34
C ILE A 161 1.86 19.85 11.52
N GLN A 162 0.87 18.98 11.32
CA GLN A 162 0.40 18.06 12.37
C GLN A 162 1.52 17.12 12.85
N ALA A 163 2.36 16.64 11.94
CA ALA A 163 3.54 15.83 12.28
C ALA A 163 4.59 16.63 13.08
N GLN A 164 4.80 17.91 12.78
CA GLN A 164 5.72 18.77 13.53
C GLN A 164 5.22 19.08 14.94
N LEU A 165 3.92 19.41 15.09
CA LEU A 165 3.30 19.71 16.39
C LEU A 165 3.34 18.50 17.33
N SER A 166 3.06 17.29 16.82
CA SER A 166 3.14 16.07 17.62
C SER A 166 4.56 15.74 18.09
N LYS A 167 5.58 16.00 17.25
CA LYS A 167 7.00 15.87 17.64
C LYS A 167 7.39 16.87 18.73
N ALA A 168 6.93 18.12 18.63
CA ALA A 168 7.19 19.16 19.63
C ALA A 168 6.56 18.83 21.00
N GLY A 169 5.29 18.41 21.01
CA GLY A 169 4.59 18.00 22.24
C GLY A 169 5.26 16.81 22.94
N LYS A 170 5.73 15.80 22.19
CA LYS A 170 6.51 14.68 22.75
C LYS A 170 7.82 15.12 23.40
N LYS A 171 8.54 16.08 22.81
CA LYS A 171 9.80 16.63 23.38
C LYS A 171 9.54 17.35 24.71
N ILE A 172 8.51 18.20 24.76
CA ILE A 172 8.14 18.96 25.97
C ILE A 172 7.75 18.01 27.10
N LYS A 173 6.92 16.99 26.82
CA LYS A 173 6.52 15.99 27.81
C LYS A 173 7.72 15.19 28.37
N ARG A 174 8.71 14.87 27.51
CA ARG A 174 9.96 14.21 27.92
C ARG A 174 10.87 15.07 28.80
N LEU A 175 10.85 16.39 28.62
CA LEU A 175 11.61 17.33 29.45
C LEU A 175 10.97 17.46 30.84
N PHE A 176 9.64 17.58 30.91
CA PHE A 176 8.91 17.68 32.18
C PHE A 176 8.93 16.40 33.03
N ASN A 177 9.01 15.21 32.43
CA ASN A 177 9.10 13.94 33.16
C ASN A 177 10.53 13.59 33.67
N ARG A 178 11.54 14.45 33.42
CA ARG A 178 12.93 14.25 33.86
C ARG A 178 13.37 15.29 34.92
N SER A 179 12.45 16.10 35.43
CA SER A 179 12.61 17.00 36.59
C SER A 179 11.78 16.48 37.75
#